data_AF-A0A0M9VSG3-F1
#
_entry.id   AF-A0A0M9VSG3-F1
#
_cell.length_a   1.000
_cell.length_b   1.000
_cell.length_c   1.000
_cell.angle_alpha   90.00
_cell.angle_beta   90.00
_cell.angle_gamma   90.00
#
_symmetry.space_group_name_H-M   'P 1'
#
loop_
_entity.id
_entity.type
_entity.pdbx_description
1 polymer ?
#
loop_
_entity_poly.entity_id
_entity_poly.type
_entity_poly.pdbx_seq_one_letter_code
_entity_poly.pdbx_strand_id
1 'polypeptide(L)'
;MNDGFHNGAVNGNGNGNGNGNGKRGANPAAAQGFSSQSPPDKKRRRSTLDYDDMALNNMSYADLLNEPFDFDPSKASPHHAGHGAGAGSLNAKLEQYRHQSTKEQRYLFQNLSVDDWEVAGDWFADQFVDIMQRLRDARRNKRQLMQDFEDEAAGREEAVRLRSEAIDRKLVKMRYDGQRVVGSHEG
;
A
#
# COMPACT_ATOMS: atom_id res chain seq x y z
N MET A 1 -6.58 16.16 -33.59
CA MET A 1 -6.05 17.15 -32.65
C MET A 1 -7.21 17.95 -32.10
N ASN A 2 -7.49 17.84 -30.80
CA ASN A 2 -8.35 18.76 -30.05
C ASN A 2 -7.97 18.63 -28.58
N ASP A 3 -7.16 19.56 -28.12
CA ASP A 3 -6.71 19.68 -26.73
C ASP A 3 -7.74 20.49 -25.94
N GLY A 4 -8.41 19.83 -24.99
CA GLY A 4 -9.37 20.44 -24.08
C GLY A 4 -8.70 20.84 -22.76
N PHE A 5 -8.25 22.09 -22.68
CA PHE A 5 -7.84 22.75 -21.44
C PHE A 5 -9.05 22.97 -20.52
N HIS A 6 -8.99 22.50 -19.26
CA HIS A 6 -9.93 22.87 -18.20
C HIS A 6 -9.24 23.75 -17.16
N ASN A 7 -9.78 24.96 -17.01
CA ASN A 7 -9.33 26.03 -16.15
C ASN A 7 -9.57 25.75 -14.65
N GLY A 8 -8.59 26.13 -13.84
CA GLY A 8 -8.66 26.14 -12.39
C GLY A 8 -9.55 27.26 -11.84
N ALA A 9 -10.38 26.92 -10.86
CA ALA A 9 -11.15 27.87 -10.08
C ALA A 9 -10.34 28.37 -8.89
N VAL A 10 -9.99 29.65 -8.90
CA VAL A 10 -9.51 30.42 -7.75
C VAL A 10 -10.74 30.95 -7.01
N ASN A 11 -10.91 30.56 -5.74
CA ASN A 11 -11.88 31.17 -4.83
C ASN A 11 -11.13 31.85 -3.68
N GLY A 12 -10.97 33.16 -3.79
CA GLY A 12 -10.62 34.03 -2.67
C GLY A 12 -11.89 34.54 -2.01
N ASN A 13 -11.98 34.42 -0.68
CA ASN A 13 -12.93 35.19 0.10
C ASN A 13 -12.27 35.60 1.42
N GLY A 14 -11.83 36.85 1.47
CA GLY A 14 -11.39 37.52 2.69
C GLY A 14 -12.58 38.16 3.37
N ASN A 15 -12.65 38.05 4.70
CA ASN A 15 -13.51 38.90 5.51
C ASN A 15 -12.73 39.31 6.78
N GLY A 16 -12.32 40.57 6.80
CA GLY A 16 -11.76 41.23 7.98
C GLY A 16 -12.87 41.90 8.78
N ASN A 17 -12.72 41.96 10.10
CA ASN A 17 -13.41 42.95 10.91
C ASN A 17 -12.50 43.40 12.07
N GLY A 18 -12.59 44.70 12.39
CA GLY A 18 -11.69 45.53 13.19
C GLY A 18 -11.42 45.07 14.64
N ASN A 19 -10.56 45.74 15.41
CA ASN A 19 -10.60 47.17 15.69
C ASN A 19 -9.26 47.60 16.32
N GLY A 20 -8.65 48.66 15.80
CA GLY A 20 -7.40 49.22 16.31
C GLY A 20 -7.66 50.40 17.23
N ASN A 21 -7.16 50.35 18.46
CA ASN A 21 -6.94 51.54 19.26
C ASN A 21 -5.58 51.42 19.95
N GLY A 22 -4.60 52.18 19.46
CA GLY A 22 -3.28 52.28 20.06
C GLY A 22 -3.26 53.35 21.14
N LYS A 23 -2.52 53.10 22.23
CA LYS A 23 -1.69 54.13 22.84
C LYS A 23 -0.58 53.50 23.69
N ARG A 24 0.58 54.14 23.55
CA ARG A 24 1.92 53.77 23.99
C ARG A 24 2.08 53.96 25.50
N GLY A 25 2.97 53.17 26.12
CA GLY A 25 3.48 53.42 27.46
C GLY A 25 4.49 52.34 27.86
N ALA A 26 5.68 52.74 28.29
CA ALA A 26 6.88 51.94 28.41
C ALA A 26 6.93 50.95 29.59
N ASN A 27 7.72 49.89 29.41
CA ASN A 27 8.29 48.95 30.42
C ASN A 27 9.19 49.69 31.45
N PRO A 28 9.61 49.13 32.62
CA PRO A 28 9.95 47.70 32.84
C PRO A 28 9.73 47.08 34.26
N ALA A 29 9.96 45.76 34.31
CA ALA A 29 10.53 44.96 35.42
C ALA A 29 9.68 44.67 36.68
N ALA A 30 9.23 43.41 36.84
CA ALA A 30 9.63 42.52 37.95
C ALA A 30 8.86 41.18 37.93
N ALA A 31 9.63 40.09 37.91
CA ALA A 31 9.37 38.72 38.32
C ALA A 31 7.91 38.28 38.60
N GLN A 32 7.37 37.40 37.73
CA GLN A 32 6.37 36.41 38.15
C GLN A 32 6.69 35.06 37.50
N GLY A 33 6.82 34.04 38.35
CA GLY A 33 7.30 32.71 37.99
C GLY A 33 6.39 31.99 37.01
N PHE A 34 7.00 31.16 36.18
CA PHE A 34 6.32 30.17 35.37
C PHE A 34 5.69 29.12 36.30
N SER A 35 4.40 29.30 36.63
CA SER A 35 3.59 28.19 37.12
C SER A 35 3.32 27.25 35.94
N SER A 36 4.13 26.19 35.84
CA SER A 36 3.82 25.05 34.99
C SER A 36 2.61 24.33 35.57
N GLN A 37 1.40 24.82 35.26
CA GLN A 37 0.19 24.02 35.40
C GLN A 37 0.23 22.94 34.33
N SER A 38 0.83 21.80 34.67
CA SER A 38 0.58 20.54 33.98
C SER A 38 -0.93 20.27 33.99
N PRO A 39 -1.54 19.88 32.85
CA PRO A 39 -2.95 19.49 32.81
C PRO A 39 -3.20 18.38 33.84
N PRO A 40 -4.35 18.36 34.53
CA PRO A 40 -4.65 17.28 35.45
C PRO A 40 -4.61 15.96 34.70
N ASP A 41 -3.82 15.01 35.23
CA ASP A 41 -3.82 13.62 34.80
C ASP A 41 -5.27 13.12 34.79
N LYS A 42 -5.84 13.03 33.59
CA LYS A 42 -7.05 12.26 33.36
C LYS A 42 -6.67 10.81 33.59
N LYS A 43 -6.67 10.39 34.87
CA LYS A 43 -6.72 8.98 35.26
C LYS A 43 -7.70 8.34 34.30
N ARG A 44 -7.20 7.41 33.47
CA ARG A 44 -7.99 6.59 32.55
C ARG A 44 -9.18 6.07 33.34
N ARG A 45 -10.33 6.74 33.27
CA ARG A 45 -11.53 6.25 33.92
C ARG A 45 -11.89 5.00 33.14
N ARG A 46 -11.64 3.82 33.74
CA ARG A 46 -12.39 2.61 33.38
C ARG A 46 -13.83 2.95 33.67
N SER A 47 -14.55 3.43 32.66
CA SER A 47 -15.87 4.02 32.88
C SER A 47 -17.00 3.01 32.83
N THR A 48 -16.73 1.73 32.57
CA THR A 48 -17.74 0.67 32.62
C THR A 48 -17.08 -0.61 33.11
N LEU A 49 -17.67 -1.24 34.13
CA LEU A 49 -17.41 -2.64 34.46
C LEU A 49 -18.09 -3.48 33.35
N ASP A 50 -17.45 -4.58 32.95
CA ASP A 50 -17.98 -5.45 31.90
C ASP A 50 -19.24 -6.19 32.38
N TYR A 51 -19.33 -6.45 33.69
CA TYR A 51 -20.49 -7.01 34.38
C TYR A 51 -21.05 -6.05 35.44
N ASP A 52 -22.36 -6.09 35.67
CA ASP A 52 -22.96 -5.56 36.89
C ASP A 52 -22.87 -6.57 38.04
N ASP A 53 -22.98 -6.08 39.27
CA ASP A 53 -22.79 -6.90 40.48
C ASP A 53 -23.81 -8.06 40.57
N MET A 54 -25.02 -7.89 40.02
CA MET A 54 -26.05 -8.94 40.05
C MET A 54 -25.76 -10.04 39.03
N ALA A 55 -25.35 -9.67 37.82
CA ALA A 55 -24.95 -10.60 36.77
C ALA A 55 -23.75 -11.42 37.23
N LEU A 56 -22.72 -10.77 37.78
CA LEU A 56 -21.52 -11.44 38.25
C LEU A 56 -21.81 -12.39 39.41
N ASN A 57 -22.69 -12.01 40.34
CA ASN A 57 -23.09 -12.85 41.48
C ASN A 57 -23.92 -14.09 41.07
N ASN A 58 -24.55 -14.05 39.89
CA ASN A 58 -25.34 -15.17 39.38
C ASN A 58 -24.54 -16.15 38.51
N MET A 59 -23.27 -15.83 38.19
CA MET A 59 -22.39 -16.70 37.39
C MET A 59 -21.58 -17.64 38.28
N SER A 60 -21.36 -18.87 37.83
CA SER A 60 -20.44 -19.76 38.54
C SER A 60 -18.99 -19.38 38.21
N TYR A 61 -18.09 -19.67 39.14
CA TYR A 61 -16.66 -19.48 38.88
C TYR A 61 -16.17 -20.29 37.66
N ALA A 62 -16.73 -21.48 37.45
CA ALA A 62 -16.39 -22.30 36.29
C ALA A 62 -16.80 -21.63 34.97
N ASP A 63 -17.93 -20.92 34.94
CA ASP A 63 -18.37 -20.20 33.75
C ASP A 63 -17.43 -19.02 33.45
N LEU A 64 -17.10 -18.22 34.48
CA LEU A 64 -16.17 -17.09 34.34
C LEU A 64 -14.76 -17.54 33.92
N LEU A 65 -14.32 -18.72 34.37
CA LEU A 65 -13.01 -19.26 34.02
C LEU A 65 -12.94 -19.75 32.57
N ASN A 66 -14.05 -20.27 32.04
CA ASN A 66 -14.14 -20.78 30.68
C ASN A 66 -14.64 -19.72 29.68
N GLU A 67 -14.87 -18.49 30.13
CA GLU A 67 -15.30 -17.41 29.27
C GLU A 67 -14.21 -17.01 28.28
N PRO A 68 -14.53 -16.86 26.98
CA PRO A 68 -13.58 -16.38 25.99
C PRO A 68 -13.07 -14.98 26.34
N PHE A 69 -11.77 -14.73 26.15
CA PHE A 69 -11.12 -13.47 26.50
C PHE A 69 -11.72 -12.23 25.80
N ASP A 70 -12.28 -12.45 24.63
CA ASP A 70 -12.85 -11.48 23.70
C ASP A 70 -14.37 -11.36 23.80
N PHE A 71 -15.00 -12.09 24.74
CA PHE A 71 -16.40 -11.90 25.05
C PHE A 71 -16.60 -10.53 25.70
N ASP A 72 -17.51 -9.74 25.13
CA ASP A 72 -17.92 -8.45 25.66
C ASP A 72 -19.34 -8.56 26.22
N PRO A 73 -19.52 -8.67 27.54
CA PRO A 73 -20.83 -8.86 28.15
C PRO A 73 -21.75 -7.65 27.93
N SER A 74 -21.18 -6.45 27.71
CA SER A 74 -21.94 -5.24 27.41
C SER A 74 -22.55 -5.24 26.00
N LYS A 75 -22.03 -6.09 25.12
CA LYS A 75 -22.50 -6.29 23.74
C LYS A 75 -23.19 -7.63 23.53
N ALA A 76 -23.28 -8.46 24.57
CA ALA A 76 -23.88 -9.77 24.50
C ALA A 76 -25.40 -9.67 24.24
N SER A 77 -25.77 -9.59 22.97
CA SER A 77 -27.12 -9.93 22.52
C SER A 77 -27.34 -11.44 22.72
N PRO A 78 -28.54 -11.92 23.11
CA PRO A 78 -28.83 -13.34 23.33
C PRO A 78 -28.62 -14.27 22.11
N HIS A 79 -28.16 -13.71 20.97
CA HIS A 79 -27.80 -14.43 19.74
C HIS A 79 -26.31 -14.68 19.53
N HIS A 80 -25.40 -14.27 20.43
CA HIS A 80 -23.96 -14.55 20.27
C HIS A 80 -23.53 -15.98 20.70
N ALA A 81 -24.49 -16.88 20.88
CA ALA A 81 -24.21 -18.31 21.02
C ALA A 81 -23.95 -18.94 19.64
N GLY A 82 -22.69 -18.94 19.22
CA GLY A 82 -22.23 -19.67 18.04
C GLY A 82 -20.74 -19.38 17.80
N HIS A 83 -19.86 -19.79 18.70
CA HIS A 83 -19.14 -21.07 18.57
C HIS A 83 -18.74 -21.39 17.13
N GLY A 84 -17.51 -20.99 16.79
CA GLY A 84 -16.63 -21.63 15.82
C GLY A 84 -17.28 -22.02 14.50
N ALA A 85 -17.37 -21.08 13.58
CA ALA A 85 -17.45 -21.45 12.17
C ALA A 85 -16.14 -22.17 11.83
N GLY A 86 -16.14 -23.51 11.81
CA GLY A 86 -14.91 -24.30 11.60
C GLY A 86 -14.07 -23.78 10.44
N ALA A 87 -12.75 -23.90 10.52
CA ALA A 87 -11.79 -23.19 9.65
C ALA A 87 -12.14 -23.17 8.15
N GLY A 88 -12.72 -24.25 7.60
CA GLY A 88 -13.19 -24.29 6.20
C GLY A 88 -14.33 -23.31 5.87
N SER A 89 -15.25 -23.08 6.82
CA SER A 89 -16.32 -22.07 6.70
C SER A 89 -15.76 -20.65 6.79
N LEU A 90 -14.78 -20.41 7.65
CA LEU A 90 -14.18 -19.09 7.82
C LEU A 90 -13.37 -18.67 6.58
N ASN A 91 -12.53 -19.56 6.04
CA ASN A 91 -11.73 -19.26 4.85
C ASN A 91 -12.59 -18.95 3.62
N ALA A 92 -13.69 -19.70 3.44
CA ALA A 92 -14.66 -19.43 2.38
C ALA A 92 -15.33 -18.05 2.56
N LYS A 93 -15.64 -17.69 3.82
CA LYS A 93 -16.18 -16.37 4.16
C LYS A 93 -15.16 -15.26 3.88
N LEU A 94 -13.90 -15.43 4.23
CA LEU A 94 -12.83 -14.46 3.94
C LEU A 94 -12.66 -14.23 2.43
N GLU A 95 -12.68 -15.30 1.64
CA GLU A 95 -12.63 -15.23 0.18
C GLU A 95 -13.83 -14.47 -0.41
N GLN A 96 -15.04 -14.71 0.10
CA GLN A 96 -16.23 -13.99 -0.30
C GLN A 96 -16.14 -12.49 0.05
N TYR A 97 -15.69 -12.18 1.27
CA TYR A 97 -15.62 -10.79 1.77
C TYR A 97 -14.48 -9.98 1.16
N ARG A 98 -13.49 -10.63 0.52
CA ARG A 98 -12.44 -9.94 -0.24
C ARG A 98 -12.99 -8.99 -1.30
N HIS A 99 -14.12 -9.34 -1.90
CA HIS A 99 -14.76 -8.55 -2.97
C HIS A 99 -15.87 -7.62 -2.49
N GLN A 100 -16.15 -7.61 -1.18
CA GLN A 100 -17.21 -6.79 -0.59
C GLN A 100 -16.74 -5.38 -0.24
N SER A 101 -17.67 -4.53 0.17
CA SER A 101 -17.35 -3.16 0.57
C SER A 101 -16.48 -3.13 1.84
N THR A 102 -15.71 -2.06 2.02
CA THR A 102 -14.91 -1.85 3.25
C THR A 102 -15.78 -1.85 4.51
N LYS A 103 -17.06 -1.47 4.40
CA LYS A 103 -18.01 -1.50 5.53
C LYS A 103 -18.31 -2.94 5.95
N GLU A 104 -18.56 -3.82 4.99
CA GLU A 104 -18.87 -5.24 5.24
C GLU A 104 -17.63 -5.99 5.73
N GLN A 105 -16.46 -5.68 5.18
CA GLN A 105 -15.18 -6.22 5.68
C GLN A 105 -14.95 -5.82 7.13
N ARG A 106 -15.09 -4.53 7.47
CA ARG A 106 -14.96 -4.07 8.86
C ARG A 106 -15.94 -4.76 9.79
N TYR A 107 -17.19 -4.89 9.38
CA TYR A 107 -18.20 -5.59 10.17
C TYR A 107 -17.85 -7.06 10.41
N LEU A 108 -17.28 -7.75 9.41
CA LEU A 108 -16.79 -9.11 9.59
C LEU A 108 -15.70 -9.17 10.67
N PHE A 109 -14.64 -8.37 10.53
CA PHE A 109 -13.48 -8.41 11.43
C PHE A 109 -13.81 -7.94 12.86
N GLN A 110 -14.80 -7.06 13.03
CA GLN A 110 -15.27 -6.65 14.35
C GLN A 110 -15.96 -7.76 15.15
N ASN A 111 -16.46 -8.79 14.47
CA ASN A 111 -17.22 -9.88 15.08
C ASN A 111 -16.46 -11.21 15.04
N LEU A 112 -15.19 -11.22 14.63
CA LEU A 112 -14.36 -12.42 14.71
C LEU A 112 -13.88 -12.61 16.15
N SER A 113 -13.90 -13.87 16.60
CA SER A 113 -13.22 -14.24 17.83
C SER A 113 -11.70 -14.22 17.66
N VAL A 114 -10.94 -14.26 18.76
CA VAL A 114 -9.47 -14.37 18.74
C VAL A 114 -9.03 -15.62 17.99
N ASP A 115 -9.68 -16.76 18.21
CA ASP A 115 -9.37 -18.00 17.49
C ASP A 115 -9.60 -17.84 15.97
N ASP A 116 -10.71 -17.19 15.58
CA ASP A 116 -11.00 -16.90 14.18
C ASP A 116 -9.99 -15.88 13.60
N TRP A 117 -9.47 -14.96 14.41
CA TRP A 117 -8.41 -14.03 14.02
C TRP A 117 -7.08 -14.74 13.74
N GLU A 118 -6.73 -15.77 14.52
CA GLU A 118 -5.54 -16.60 14.27
C GLU A 118 -5.68 -17.34 12.94
N VAL A 119 -6.82 -18.01 12.72
CA VAL A 119 -7.10 -18.73 11.46
C VAL A 119 -7.14 -17.79 10.26
N ALA A 120 -7.74 -16.60 10.41
CA ALA A 120 -7.74 -15.59 9.36
C ALA A 120 -6.33 -15.09 9.07
N GLY A 121 -5.46 -14.98 10.09
CA GLY A 121 -4.06 -14.63 9.96
C GLY A 121 -3.29 -15.60 9.08
N ASP A 122 -3.43 -16.91 9.34
CA ASP A 122 -2.83 -17.96 8.52
C ASP A 122 -3.30 -17.87 7.06
N TRP A 123 -4.61 -17.68 6.86
CA TRP A 123 -5.17 -17.49 5.53
C TRP A 123 -4.56 -16.28 4.80
N PHE A 124 -4.38 -15.13 5.48
CA PHE A 124 -3.73 -13.96 4.89
C PHE A 124 -2.26 -14.21 4.54
N ALA A 125 -1.54 -14.96 5.38
CA ALA A 125 -0.14 -15.31 5.11
C ALA A 125 -0.02 -16.12 3.81
N ASP A 126 -0.91 -17.09 3.61
CA ASP A 126 -0.96 -17.89 2.38
C ASP A 126 -1.22 -17.02 1.14
N GLN A 127 -2.19 -16.11 1.21
CA GLN A 127 -2.48 -15.19 0.10
C GLN A 127 -1.28 -14.28 -0.22
N PHE A 128 -0.59 -13.78 0.82
CA PHE A 128 0.59 -12.94 0.64
C PHE A 128 1.74 -13.70 -0.02
N VAL A 129 1.96 -14.96 0.38
CA VAL A 129 2.96 -15.83 -0.22
C VAL A 129 2.70 -16.03 -1.71
N ASP A 130 1.46 -16.34 -2.11
CA ASP A 130 1.07 -16.50 -3.51
C ASP A 130 1.32 -15.22 -4.33
N ILE A 131 0.92 -14.05 -3.82
CA ILE A 131 1.17 -12.76 -4.49
C ILE A 131 2.68 -12.54 -4.71
N MET A 132 3.50 -12.83 -3.69
CA MET A 132 4.94 -12.66 -3.76
C MET A 132 5.61 -13.63 -4.73
N GLN A 133 5.08 -14.84 -4.87
CA GLN A 133 5.52 -15.81 -5.88
C GLN A 133 5.22 -15.29 -7.29
N ARG A 134 3.97 -14.88 -7.55
CA ARG A 134 3.57 -14.30 -8.84
C ARG A 134 4.43 -13.09 -9.23
N LEU A 135 4.71 -12.20 -8.28
CA LEU A 135 5.57 -11.04 -8.49
C LEU A 135 7.03 -11.45 -8.79
N ARG A 136 7.55 -12.48 -8.11
CA ARG A 136 8.89 -13.02 -8.39
C ARG A 136 8.96 -13.58 -9.80
N ASP A 137 7.96 -14.35 -10.21
CA ASP A 137 7.93 -15.00 -11.52
C ASP A 137 7.76 -13.99 -12.65
N ALA A 138 6.90 -12.99 -12.48
CA ALA A 138 6.78 -11.87 -13.41
C ALA A 138 8.12 -11.15 -13.65
N ARG A 139 8.91 -10.93 -12.58
CA ARG A 139 10.25 -10.32 -12.70
C ARG A 139 11.26 -11.22 -13.40
N ARG A 140 11.21 -12.53 -13.16
CA ARG A 140 12.07 -13.51 -13.84
C ARG A 140 11.75 -13.55 -15.32
N ASN A 141 10.48 -13.66 -15.68
CA ASN A 141 10.02 -13.68 -17.06
C ASN A 141 10.39 -12.38 -17.79
N LYS A 142 10.24 -11.22 -17.13
CA LYS A 142 10.70 -9.95 -17.70
C LYS A 142 12.20 -9.97 -18.02
N ARG A 143 13.04 -10.45 -17.10
CA ARG A 143 14.49 -10.52 -17.33
C ARG A 143 14.85 -11.48 -18.46
N GLN A 144 14.23 -12.65 -18.50
CA GLN A 144 14.45 -13.61 -19.59
C GLN A 144 14.09 -12.99 -20.93
N LEU A 145 12.91 -12.38 -21.03
CA LEU A 145 12.46 -11.74 -22.24
C LEU A 145 13.41 -10.62 -22.70
N MET A 146 13.91 -9.80 -21.75
CA MET A 146 14.90 -8.76 -22.08
C MET A 146 16.21 -9.35 -22.58
N GLN A 147 16.68 -10.44 -21.97
CA GLN A 147 17.88 -11.14 -22.41
C GLN A 147 17.71 -11.69 -23.84
N ASP A 148 16.57 -12.32 -24.13
CA ASP A 148 16.28 -12.84 -25.48
C ASP A 148 16.29 -11.70 -26.53
N PHE A 149 15.78 -10.52 -26.18
CA PHE A 149 15.85 -9.33 -27.04
C PHE A 149 17.26 -8.78 -27.19
N GLU A 150 18.07 -8.78 -26.12
CA GLU A 150 19.47 -8.36 -26.18
C GLU A 150 20.28 -9.28 -27.10
N ASP A 151 20.07 -10.60 -27.00
CA ASP A 151 20.71 -11.60 -27.86
C ASP A 151 20.29 -11.44 -29.32
N GLU A 152 18.99 -11.22 -29.58
CA GLU A 152 18.50 -10.97 -30.93
C GLU A 152 19.07 -9.66 -31.51
N ALA A 153 19.12 -8.60 -30.71
CA ALA A 153 19.69 -7.32 -31.11
C ALA A 153 21.19 -7.45 -31.45
N ALA A 154 21.95 -8.18 -30.64
CA ALA A 154 23.36 -8.46 -30.89
C ALA A 154 23.56 -9.24 -32.20
N GLY A 155 22.78 -10.29 -32.43
CA GLY A 155 22.88 -11.08 -33.67
C GLY A 155 22.54 -10.25 -34.92
N ARG A 156 21.54 -9.36 -34.83
CA ARG A 156 21.19 -8.45 -35.94
C ARG A 156 22.26 -7.40 -36.18
N GLU A 157 22.81 -6.81 -35.12
CA GLU A 157 23.92 -5.86 -35.21
C GLU A 157 25.12 -6.49 -35.92
N GLU A 158 25.51 -7.70 -35.50
CA GLU A 158 26.63 -8.41 -36.08
C GLU A 158 26.43 -8.68 -37.58
N ALA A 159 25.24 -9.14 -37.97
CA ALA A 159 24.89 -9.39 -39.37
C ALA A 159 24.97 -8.11 -40.22
N VAL A 160 24.51 -6.96 -39.69
CA VAL A 160 24.59 -5.66 -40.36
C VAL A 160 26.04 -5.20 -40.48
N ARG A 161 26.84 -5.34 -39.41
CA ARG A 161 28.26 -4.98 -39.41
C ARG A 161 29.03 -5.78 -40.47
N LEU A 162 28.90 -7.10 -40.47
CA LEU A 162 29.56 -7.98 -41.45
C LEU A 162 29.17 -7.64 -42.89
N ARG A 163 27.89 -7.35 -43.14
CA ARG A 163 27.42 -6.95 -44.47
C ARG A 163 27.99 -5.60 -44.89
N SER A 164 28.03 -4.63 -43.99
CA SER A 164 28.57 -3.30 -44.25
C SER A 164 30.06 -3.36 -44.58
N GLU A 165 30.84 -4.08 -43.78
CA GLU A 165 32.26 -4.30 -44.05
C GLU A 165 32.51 -5.01 -45.39
N ALA A 166 31.65 -5.98 -45.76
CA ALA A 166 31.76 -6.66 -47.05
C ALA A 166 31.48 -5.72 -48.24
N ILE A 167 30.49 -4.83 -48.10
CA ILE A 167 30.19 -3.79 -49.08
C ILE A 167 31.38 -2.84 -49.20
N ASP A 168 31.94 -2.37 -48.09
CA ASP A 168 33.08 -1.44 -48.09
C ASP A 168 34.30 -2.05 -48.77
N ARG A 169 34.64 -3.31 -48.43
CA ARG A 169 35.72 -4.05 -49.11
C ARG A 169 35.49 -4.15 -50.62
N LYS A 170 34.25 -4.42 -51.04
CA LYS A 170 33.89 -4.51 -52.46
C LYS A 170 34.01 -3.15 -53.16
N LEU A 171 33.57 -2.06 -52.52
CA LEU A 171 33.70 -0.70 -53.04
C LEU A 171 35.16 -0.28 -53.20
N VAL A 172 36.02 -0.59 -52.22
CA VAL A 172 37.46 -0.33 -52.29
C VAL A 172 38.08 -1.07 -53.48
N LYS A 173 37.77 -2.37 -53.63
CA LYS A 173 38.26 -3.16 -54.76
C LYS A 173 37.80 -2.59 -56.11
N MET A 174 36.52 -2.24 -56.22
CA MET A 174 35.98 -1.63 -57.44
C MET A 174 36.66 -0.30 -57.80
N ARG A 175 36.96 0.54 -56.80
CA ARG A 175 37.72 1.78 -57.04
C ARG A 175 39.12 1.50 -57.58
N TYR A 176 39.83 0.56 -56.97
CA TYR A 176 41.17 0.16 -57.40
C TYR A 176 41.16 -0.42 -58.82
N ASP A 177 40.22 -1.32 -59.12
CA ASP A 177 40.07 -1.92 -60.45
C ASP A 177 39.74 -0.85 -61.50
N GLY A 178 38.85 0.11 -61.19
CA GLY A 178 38.52 1.23 -62.08
C GLY A 178 39.71 2.14 -62.39
N GLN A 179 40.53 2.46 -61.38
CA GLN A 179 41.75 3.25 -61.57
C GLN A 179 42.77 2.55 -62.48
N ARG A 180 42.90 1.22 -62.37
CA ARG A 180 43.80 0.45 -63.23
C ARG A 180 43.37 0.46 -64.69
N VAL A 181 42.07 0.35 -64.95
CA VAL A 181 41.52 0.35 -66.32
C VAL A 181 41.72 1.70 -66.99
N VAL A 182 41.50 2.81 -66.28
CA VAL A 182 41.69 4.17 -66.81
C VAL A 182 43.17 4.53 -66.96
N GLY A 183 44.02 4.17 -65.99
CA GLY A 183 45.46 4.43 -66.06
C GLY A 183 46.23 3.59 -67.09
N SER A 184 45.64 2.50 -67.59
CA SER A 184 46.25 1.67 -68.66
C SER A 184 45.93 2.17 -70.07
N HIS A 185 45.18 3.27 -70.22
CA HIS A 185 44.80 3.84 -71.52
C HIS A 185 45.51 5.16 -71.85
N GLU A 186 46.51 5.59 -71.05
CA GLU A 186 47.36 6.76 -71.32
C GLU A 186 48.84 6.38 -71.57
N GLY A 187 49.08 5.32 -72.35
CA GLY A 187 50.41 4.90 -72.80
C GLY A 187 50.50 4.73 -74.30
#